data_AF-A0A7K9TJV9-F1
#
_entry.id   AF-A0A7K9TJV9-F1
#
_cell.length_a   1.000
_cell.length_b   1.000
_cell.length_c   1.000
_cell.angle_alpha   90.00
_cell.angle_beta   90.00
_cell.angle_gamma   90.00
#
_symmetry.space_group_name_H-M   'P 1'
#
loop_
_entity.id
_entity.type
_entity.pdbx_description
1 polymer ?
#
loop_
_entity_poly.entity_id
_entity_poly.type
_entity_poly.pdbx_seq_one_letter_code
_entity_poly.pdbx_strand_id
1 'polypeptide(L)'
;VVKEKNRVGEWPVWEERENALVYVDINSQKVFRWSPLTNEVQSVSVDARIGSVALRQCGGYIIALGTRFAFLDWDTQEVTTILELEQDKPSNRFNYGKVDPKGRFFAGTMAEETAPRVRARWQGALYTLFPDYSVIKQLDQVDISNGLDWSLDHRNCFHIDSLAYAVHAFSYDVHTGKI
;
A
#
# COMPACT_ATOMS: atom_id res chain seq x y z
N VAL A 1 14.22 16.53 6.66
CA VAL A 1 13.31 16.81 5.51
C VAL A 1 13.96 16.21 4.27
N VAL A 2 13.28 15.27 3.61
CA VAL A 2 13.76 14.60 2.38
C VAL A 2 13.99 15.64 1.28
N LYS A 3 15.18 15.68 0.67
CA LYS A 3 15.57 16.68 -0.35
C LYS A 3 15.42 16.17 -1.78
N GLU A 4 15.21 14.88 -1.98
CA GLU A 4 15.04 14.30 -3.31
C GLU A 4 13.71 14.71 -3.94
N LYS A 5 13.74 14.91 -5.27
CA LYS A 5 12.54 15.22 -6.05
C LYS A 5 11.83 13.92 -6.40
N ASN A 6 10.71 13.66 -5.71
CA ASN A 6 9.79 12.58 -6.08
C ASN A 6 8.82 13.06 -7.17
N ARG A 7 8.44 12.17 -8.08
CA ARG A 7 7.35 12.41 -9.04
C ARG A 7 6.00 12.36 -8.32
N VAL A 8 5.78 11.30 -7.54
CA VAL A 8 4.63 11.14 -6.64
C VAL A 8 5.12 10.43 -5.38
N GLY A 9 5.67 11.22 -4.45
CA GLY A 9 6.13 10.71 -3.16
C GLY A 9 4.94 10.42 -2.26
N GLU A 10 4.83 9.18 -1.82
CA GLU A 10 3.70 8.66 -1.05
C GLU A 10 4.21 7.71 0.02
N TRP A 11 3.31 7.33 0.94
CA TRP A 11 3.54 6.22 1.88
C TRP A 11 4.62 6.36 2.93
N PRO A 12 4.61 7.43 3.74
CA PRO A 12 5.50 7.50 4.87
C PRO A 12 5.17 6.40 5.90
N VAL A 13 6.11 5.50 6.12
CA VAL A 13 6.12 4.51 7.20
C VAL A 13 7.37 4.71 8.03
N TRP A 14 7.21 4.84 9.35
CA TRP A 14 8.34 4.97 10.26
C TRP A 14 8.85 3.60 10.68
N GLU A 15 10.12 3.31 10.38
CA GLU A 15 10.84 2.11 10.81
C GLU A 15 11.66 2.42 12.06
N GLU A 16 11.10 2.12 13.24
CA GLU A 16 11.74 2.43 14.53
C GLU A 16 13.10 1.72 14.69
N ARG A 17 13.21 0.47 14.21
CA ARG A 17 14.43 -0.34 14.33
C ARG A 17 15.65 0.33 13.70
N GLU A 18 15.47 0.91 12.52
CA GLU A 18 16.52 1.55 11.73
C GLU A 18 16.54 3.08 11.91
N ASN A 19 15.61 3.63 12.70
CA ASN A 19 15.35 5.06 12.81
C ASN A 19 15.21 5.73 11.44
N ALA A 20 14.40 5.14 10.56
CA ALA A 20 14.30 5.56 9.17
C ALA A 20 12.85 5.78 8.75
N LEU A 21 12.65 6.71 7.81
CA LEU A 21 11.40 6.85 7.08
C LEU A 21 11.47 6.03 5.81
N VAL A 22 10.57 5.08 5.67
CA VAL A 22 10.35 4.32 4.44
C VAL A 22 9.21 4.97 3.68
N TYR A 23 9.37 5.16 2.39
CA TYR A 23 8.33 5.75 1.54
C TYR A 23 8.52 5.27 0.09
N VAL A 24 7.61 5.63 -0.80
CA VAL A 24 7.68 5.22 -2.20
C VAL A 24 7.55 6.42 -3.14
N ASP A 25 8.05 6.25 -4.36
CA ASP A 25 7.64 7.07 -5.49
C ASP A 25 6.91 6.18 -6.50
N ILE A 26 5.59 6.37 -6.60
CA ILE A 26 4.71 5.54 -7.43
C ILE A 26 5.18 5.57 -8.88
N ASN A 27 5.47 6.77 -9.41
CA ASN A 27 5.76 6.97 -10.83
C ASN A 27 7.24 6.78 -11.18
N SER A 28 8.12 6.76 -10.19
CA SER A 28 9.53 6.40 -10.39
C SER A 28 9.81 4.93 -10.08
N GLN A 29 8.80 4.17 -9.64
CA GLN A 29 8.89 2.73 -9.34
C GLN A 29 10.01 2.43 -8.34
N LYS A 30 10.02 3.17 -7.23
CA LYS A 30 11.07 3.07 -6.20
C LYS A 30 10.51 3.03 -4.79
N VAL A 31 11.15 2.22 -3.95
CA VAL A 31 11.03 2.25 -2.49
C VAL A 31 12.24 2.97 -1.94
N PHE A 32 12.03 3.90 -1.03
CA PHE A 32 13.06 4.72 -0.42
C PHE A 32 13.14 4.46 1.08
N ARG A 33 14.35 4.62 1.62
CA ARG A 33 14.62 4.67 3.05
C ARG A 33 15.47 5.90 3.33
N TRP A 34 14.93 6.83 4.11
CA TRP A 34 15.61 8.06 4.53
C TRP A 34 15.98 7.99 6.01
N SER A 35 17.24 8.22 6.33
CA SER A 35 17.69 8.37 7.71
C SER A 35 17.72 9.84 8.11
N PRO A 36 16.94 10.31 9.10
CA PRO A 36 17.09 11.64 9.67
C PRO A 36 18.43 11.86 10.38
N LEU A 37 19.13 10.80 10.80
CA LEU A 37 20.40 10.89 11.53
C LEU A 37 21.57 11.22 10.59
N THR A 38 21.66 10.53 9.45
CA THR A 38 22.72 10.75 8.46
C THR A 38 22.28 11.68 7.32
N ASN A 39 20.98 11.92 7.20
CA ASN A 39 20.32 12.60 6.08
C ASN A 39 20.55 11.89 4.72
N GLU A 40 20.94 10.62 4.74
CA GLU A 40 21.09 9.80 3.55
C GLU A 40 19.75 9.22 3.10
N VAL A 41 19.63 9.07 1.78
CA VAL A 41 18.50 8.39 1.15
C VAL A 41 19.05 7.21 0.36
N GLN A 42 18.47 6.04 0.61
CA GLN A 42 18.71 4.82 -0.15
C GLN A 42 17.44 4.45 -0.90
N SER A 43 17.57 3.77 -2.02
CA SER A 43 16.40 3.35 -2.80
C SER A 43 16.59 2.01 -3.48
N VAL A 44 15.50 1.28 -3.64
CA VAL A 44 15.41 0.06 -4.45
C VAL A 44 14.41 0.30 -5.58
N SER A 45 14.82 -0.01 -6.81
CA SER A 45 13.94 0.02 -7.98
C SER A 45 13.10 -1.26 -8.05
N VAL A 46 11.85 -1.13 -8.44
CA VAL A 46 10.92 -2.23 -8.68
C VAL A 46 10.42 -2.20 -10.12
N ASP A 47 9.79 -3.27 -10.59
CA ASP A 47 9.43 -3.48 -12.00
C ASP A 47 8.02 -2.98 -12.39
N ALA A 48 7.29 -2.40 -11.45
CA ALA A 48 5.96 -1.85 -11.67
C ALA A 48 5.69 -0.66 -10.73
N ARG A 49 4.56 0.03 -10.93
CA ARG A 49 4.14 1.10 -10.01
C ARG A 49 3.86 0.53 -8.64
N ILE A 50 4.56 1.04 -7.62
CA ILE A 50 4.34 0.64 -6.24
C ILE A 50 3.24 1.48 -5.63
N GLY A 51 2.17 0.80 -5.21
CA GLY A 51 1.02 1.39 -4.56
C GLY A 51 1.29 1.68 -3.08
N SER A 52 2.00 0.81 -2.35
CA SER A 52 2.29 1.04 -0.92
C SER A 52 3.40 0.11 -0.42
N VAL A 53 3.99 0.45 0.73
CA VAL A 53 5.00 -0.34 1.45
C VAL A 53 4.61 -0.45 2.92
N ALA A 54 4.90 -1.59 3.55
CA ALA A 54 4.77 -1.78 4.99
C ALA A 54 5.90 -2.68 5.54
N LEU A 55 6.19 -2.51 6.84
CA LEU A 55 7.19 -3.31 7.53
C LEU A 55 6.73 -4.75 7.68
N ARG A 56 7.66 -5.70 7.57
CA ARG A 56 7.41 -7.12 7.82
C ARG A 56 8.10 -7.56 9.09
N GLN A 57 7.37 -8.24 9.98
CA GLN A 57 7.86 -8.62 11.31
C GLN A 57 9.13 -9.48 11.26
N CYS A 58 9.25 -10.36 10.27
CA CYS A 58 10.43 -11.22 10.09
C CYS A 58 11.52 -10.59 9.20
N GLY A 59 11.48 -9.28 8.98
CA GLY A 59 12.48 -8.54 8.20
C GLY A 59 12.03 -8.25 6.76
N GLY A 60 12.65 -7.22 6.18
CA GLY A 60 12.27 -6.67 4.89
C GLY A 60 10.90 -5.99 4.91
N TYR A 61 10.30 -5.89 3.73
CA TYR A 61 9.03 -5.21 3.53
C TYR A 61 8.01 -6.11 2.84
N ILE A 62 6.75 -5.75 3.02
CA ILE A 62 5.68 -6.16 2.13
C ILE A 62 5.24 -4.96 1.31
N ILE A 63 5.02 -5.18 0.01
CA ILE A 63 4.67 -4.14 -0.95
C ILE A 63 3.42 -4.53 -1.74
N ALA A 64 2.66 -3.52 -2.13
CA ALA A 64 1.58 -3.64 -3.09
C ALA A 64 2.08 -3.04 -4.42
N LEU A 65 2.39 -3.89 -5.40
CA LEU A 65 3.16 -3.56 -6.59
C LEU A 65 2.36 -3.95 -7.84
N GLY A 66 2.02 -3.01 -8.72
CA GLY A 66 1.02 -3.30 -9.77
C GLY A 66 -0.28 -3.80 -9.12
N THR A 67 -0.75 -5.00 -9.47
CA THR A 67 -1.87 -5.68 -8.79
C THR A 67 -1.43 -6.91 -7.98
N ARG A 68 -0.15 -7.02 -7.62
CA ARG A 68 0.38 -8.11 -6.79
C ARG A 68 0.81 -7.65 -5.40
N PHE A 69 0.62 -8.53 -4.44
CA PHE A 69 1.35 -8.46 -3.16
C PHE A 69 2.70 -9.14 -3.34
N ALA A 70 3.76 -8.52 -2.84
CA ALA A 70 5.10 -9.07 -2.91
C ALA A 70 5.90 -8.76 -1.64
N PHE A 71 6.91 -9.57 -1.36
CA PHE A 71 7.96 -9.22 -0.42
C PHE A 71 9.05 -8.45 -1.14
N LEU A 72 9.66 -7.51 -0.42
CA LEU A 72 10.89 -6.85 -0.81
C LEU A 72 11.94 -7.11 0.27
N ASP A 73 13.01 -7.80 -0.12
CA ASP A 73 14.21 -7.92 0.69
C ASP A 73 15.13 -6.72 0.40
N TRP A 74 15.48 -5.97 1.43
CA TRP A 74 16.20 -4.71 1.26
C TRP A 74 17.67 -4.91 0.88
N ASP A 75 18.31 -5.93 1.43
CA ASP A 75 19.75 -6.15 1.30
C ASP A 75 20.08 -6.78 -0.06
N THR A 76 19.27 -7.76 -0.48
CA THR A 76 19.40 -8.42 -1.78
C THR A 76 18.70 -7.66 -2.91
N GLN A 77 17.79 -6.74 -2.57
CA GLN A 77 16.90 -6.03 -3.49
C GLN A 77 15.95 -6.96 -4.27
N GLU A 78 15.75 -8.19 -3.79
CA GLU A 78 14.88 -9.17 -4.42
C GLU A 78 13.41 -8.86 -4.13
N VAL A 79 12.58 -8.94 -5.17
CA VAL A 79 11.13 -8.85 -5.09
C VAL A 79 10.52 -10.23 -5.33
N THR A 80 9.88 -10.80 -4.31
CA THR A 80 9.23 -12.10 -4.40
C THR A 80 7.71 -11.95 -4.40
N THR A 81 7.06 -12.28 -5.53
CA THR A 81 5.58 -12.28 -5.61
C THR A 81 4.99 -13.26 -4.60
N ILE A 82 4.00 -12.80 -3.83
CA ILE A 82 3.17 -13.65 -2.98
C ILE A 82 1.98 -14.14 -3.81
N LEU A 83 1.24 -13.20 -4.39
CA LEU A 83 0.10 -13.47 -5.26
C LEU A 83 -0.24 -12.24 -6.11
N GLU A 84 -0.92 -12.48 -7.22
CA GLU A 84 -1.41 -11.46 -8.14
C GLU A 84 -2.95 -11.46 -8.17
N LEU A 85 -3.54 -10.27 -8.18
CA LEU A 85 -4.99 -10.05 -8.22
C LEU A 85 -5.38 -9.32 -9.51
N GLU A 86 -6.68 -9.29 -9.79
CA GLU A 86 -7.27 -8.49 -10.86
C GLU A 86 -6.65 -8.71 -12.25
N GLN A 87 -6.29 -9.96 -12.57
CA GLN A 87 -5.76 -10.33 -13.90
C GLN A 87 -6.74 -10.01 -15.04
N ASP A 88 -8.03 -9.91 -14.73
CA ASP A 88 -9.11 -9.48 -15.61
C ASP A 88 -9.16 -7.94 -15.82
N LYS A 89 -8.39 -7.16 -15.06
CA LYS A 89 -8.34 -5.69 -15.11
C LYS A 89 -6.91 -5.21 -15.36
N PRO A 90 -6.36 -5.37 -16.58
CA PRO A 90 -4.97 -5.06 -16.88
C PRO A 90 -4.59 -3.58 -16.73
N SER A 91 -5.58 -2.67 -16.64
CA SER A 91 -5.35 -1.25 -16.39
C SER A 91 -5.46 -0.87 -14.90
N ASN A 92 -5.59 -1.83 -13.98
CA ASN A 92 -5.63 -1.54 -12.56
C ASN A 92 -4.23 -1.60 -11.91
N ARG A 93 -4.12 -0.94 -10.76
CA ARG A 93 -3.01 -1.11 -9.81
C ARG A 93 -3.47 -0.87 -8.38
N PHE A 94 -2.71 -1.35 -7.42
CA PHE A 94 -2.76 -0.90 -6.04
C PHE A 94 -2.40 0.59 -5.93
N ASN A 95 -2.99 1.26 -4.94
CA ASN A 95 -2.74 2.66 -4.65
C ASN A 95 -2.56 2.97 -3.16
N TYR A 96 -3.33 2.32 -2.27
CA TYR A 96 -3.20 2.54 -0.83
C TYR A 96 -3.26 1.26 -0.03
N GLY A 97 -2.30 1.06 0.87
CA GLY A 97 -2.30 -0.03 1.83
C GLY A 97 -1.65 0.30 3.17
N LYS A 98 -2.12 -0.36 4.22
CA LYS A 98 -1.61 -0.29 5.59
C LYS A 98 -1.84 -1.63 6.30
N VAL A 99 -0.96 -1.97 7.23
CA VAL A 99 -1.11 -3.17 8.07
C VAL A 99 -2.06 -2.87 9.22
N ASP A 100 -3.03 -3.75 9.44
CA ASP A 100 -4.00 -3.66 10.53
C ASP A 100 -3.37 -3.99 11.90
N PRO A 101 -4.08 -3.76 13.03
CA PRO A 101 -3.57 -4.06 14.37
C PRO A 101 -3.23 -5.54 14.65
N LYS A 102 -3.58 -6.45 13.74
CA LYS A 102 -3.29 -7.89 13.82
C LYS A 102 -2.29 -8.37 12.77
N GLY A 103 -1.63 -7.47 12.06
CA GLY A 103 -0.58 -7.82 11.10
C GLY A 103 -1.11 -8.24 9.73
N ARG A 104 -2.37 -7.95 9.40
CA ARG A 104 -2.95 -8.21 8.07
C ARG A 104 -2.71 -7.02 7.17
N PHE A 105 -2.27 -7.23 5.94
CA PHE A 105 -1.97 -6.13 5.03
C PHE A 105 -3.20 -5.78 4.18
N PHE A 106 -3.84 -4.66 4.50
CA PHE A 106 -4.90 -4.11 3.67
C PHE A 106 -4.27 -3.32 2.53
N ALA A 107 -4.74 -3.51 1.30
CA ALA A 107 -4.40 -2.66 0.18
C ALA A 107 -5.56 -2.60 -0.82
N GLY A 108 -5.80 -1.43 -1.39
CA GLY A 108 -6.86 -1.24 -2.38
C GLY A 108 -6.34 -0.73 -3.72
N THR A 109 -7.08 -1.10 -4.75
CA THR A 109 -6.77 -0.86 -6.15
C THR A 109 -7.55 0.32 -6.73
N MET A 110 -7.17 0.71 -7.93
CA MET A 110 -7.81 1.72 -8.76
C MET A 110 -7.47 1.47 -10.23
N ALA A 111 -8.29 1.99 -11.14
CA ALA A 111 -7.90 2.10 -12.55
C ALA A 111 -6.83 3.19 -12.74
N GLU A 112 -5.83 2.88 -13.55
CA GLU A 112 -4.83 3.84 -14.01
C GLU A 112 -5.44 4.96 -14.83
N GLU A 113 -4.76 6.10 -14.84
CA GLU A 113 -5.14 7.23 -15.67
C GLU A 113 -4.83 6.97 -17.14
N THR A 114 -5.81 7.18 -18.03
CA THR A 114 -5.62 7.18 -19.48
C THR A 114 -5.23 8.56 -20.02
N ALA A 115 -5.58 9.61 -19.27
CA ALA A 115 -5.14 10.99 -19.44
C ALA A 115 -5.19 11.69 -18.07
N PRO A 116 -4.57 12.88 -17.90
CA PRO A 116 -4.57 13.54 -16.59
C PRO A 116 -5.99 13.69 -16.01
N ARG A 117 -6.23 13.09 -14.83
CA ARG A 117 -7.53 13.05 -14.14
C ARG A 117 -8.65 12.28 -14.86
N VAL A 118 -8.32 11.52 -15.91
CA VAL A 118 -9.26 10.68 -16.65
C VAL A 118 -8.94 9.22 -16.38
N ARG A 119 -9.89 8.49 -15.82
CA ARG A 119 -9.78 7.06 -15.51
C ARG A 119 -11.15 6.41 -15.55
N ALA A 120 -11.17 5.10 -15.78
CA ALA A 120 -12.39 4.31 -15.62
C ALA A 120 -12.84 4.36 -14.15
N ARG A 121 -14.13 4.57 -13.94
CA ARG A 121 -14.73 4.71 -12.60
C ARG A 121 -15.06 3.32 -12.03
N TRP A 122 -14.96 3.19 -10.71
CA TRP A 122 -15.48 2.04 -9.93
C TRP A 122 -14.79 0.72 -10.29
N GLN A 123 -13.54 0.80 -10.71
CA GLN A 123 -12.75 -0.36 -11.13
C GLN A 123 -11.95 -0.98 -9.99
N GLY A 124 -11.72 -0.24 -8.91
CA GLY A 124 -10.94 -0.66 -7.77
C GLY A 124 -11.73 -1.51 -6.78
N ALA A 125 -10.99 -2.09 -5.84
CA ALA A 125 -11.50 -2.84 -4.71
C ALA A 125 -10.54 -2.69 -3.53
N LEU A 126 -11.02 -2.92 -2.31
CA LEU A 126 -10.17 -3.02 -1.12
C LEU A 126 -9.96 -4.50 -0.78
N TYR A 127 -8.71 -4.90 -0.59
CA TYR A 127 -8.31 -6.27 -0.27
C TYR A 127 -7.57 -6.31 1.07
N THR A 128 -7.61 -7.48 1.72
CA THR A 128 -6.79 -7.79 2.90
C THR A 128 -6.04 -9.08 2.65
N LEU A 129 -4.71 -9.02 2.76
CA LEU A 129 -3.82 -10.18 2.79
C LEU A 129 -3.61 -10.64 4.24
N PHE A 130 -3.88 -11.91 4.49
CA PHE A 130 -3.68 -12.54 5.79
C PHE A 130 -2.27 -13.15 5.92
N PRO A 131 -1.79 -13.43 7.15
CA PRO A 131 -0.49 -14.05 7.37
C PRO A 131 -0.29 -15.42 6.71
N ASP A 132 -1.38 -16.15 6.43
CA ASP A 132 -1.38 -17.42 5.69
C ASP A 132 -1.44 -17.25 4.17
N TYR A 133 -1.31 -16.00 3.69
CA TYR A 133 -1.39 -15.58 2.29
C TYR A 133 -2.77 -15.71 1.64
N SER A 134 -3.81 -16.01 2.43
CA SER A 134 -5.18 -15.88 1.95
C SER A 134 -5.55 -14.40 1.76
N VAL A 135 -6.44 -14.13 0.79
CA VAL A 135 -6.90 -12.78 0.48
C VAL A 135 -8.42 -12.72 0.58
N ILE A 136 -8.89 -11.67 1.23
CA ILE A 136 -10.31 -11.31 1.28
C ILE A 136 -10.51 -10.00 0.54
N LYS A 137 -11.50 -9.94 -0.35
CA LYS A 137 -12.01 -8.69 -0.90
C LYS A 137 -13.01 -8.11 0.10
N GLN A 138 -12.70 -6.92 0.62
CA GLN A 138 -13.50 -6.21 1.62
C GLN A 138 -14.55 -5.32 0.96
N LEU A 139 -14.14 -4.56 -0.06
CA LEU A 139 -14.99 -3.63 -0.79
C LEU A 139 -14.78 -3.80 -2.30
N ASP A 140 -15.83 -3.58 -3.08
CA ASP A 140 -15.78 -3.44 -4.53
C ASP A 140 -16.17 -2.02 -4.96
N GLN A 141 -16.16 -1.76 -6.27
CA GLN A 141 -16.62 -0.49 -6.86
C GLN A 141 -15.93 0.76 -6.29
N VAL A 142 -14.65 0.64 -5.92
CA VAL A 142 -13.83 1.75 -5.44
C VAL A 142 -13.27 2.52 -6.64
N ASP A 143 -13.27 3.84 -6.58
CA ASP A 143 -12.63 4.68 -7.59
C ASP A 143 -11.13 4.81 -7.39
N ILE A 144 -10.73 5.38 -6.25
CA ILE A 144 -9.33 5.57 -5.87
C ILE A 144 -9.18 5.18 -4.41
N SER A 145 -8.83 3.92 -4.16
CA SER A 145 -8.54 3.49 -2.79
C SER A 145 -7.37 4.31 -2.25
N ASN A 146 -7.63 5.02 -1.15
CA ASN A 146 -6.70 5.93 -0.50
C ASN A 146 -6.75 5.67 1.03
N GLY A 147 -6.39 6.68 1.83
CA GLY A 147 -6.31 6.70 3.29
C GLY A 147 -7.00 5.54 4.02
N LEU A 148 -6.23 4.83 4.85
CA LEU A 148 -6.70 3.72 5.68
C LEU A 148 -6.13 3.85 7.09
N ASP A 149 -6.96 3.68 8.11
CA ASP A 149 -6.51 3.53 9.50
C ASP A 149 -7.55 2.82 10.39
N TRP A 150 -7.19 2.55 11.64
CA TRP A 150 -8.07 1.92 12.61
C TRP A 150 -8.22 2.75 13.88
N SER A 151 -9.38 2.63 14.53
CA SER A 151 -9.56 3.20 15.87
C SER A 151 -8.68 2.48 16.89
N LEU A 152 -8.28 3.20 17.94
CA LEU A 152 -7.39 2.68 18.99
C LEU A 152 -8.02 1.53 19.81
N ASP A 153 -9.34 1.43 19.83
CA ASP A 153 -10.07 0.32 20.45
C ASP A 153 -10.25 -0.89 19.51
N HIS A 154 -9.72 -0.81 18.28
CA HIS A 154 -9.78 -1.81 17.23
C HIS A 154 -11.22 -2.23 16.86
N ARG A 155 -12.15 -1.26 16.86
CA ARG A 155 -13.57 -1.49 16.49
C ARG A 155 -13.99 -0.84 15.20
N ASN A 156 -13.21 0.10 14.69
CA ASN A 156 -13.52 0.82 13.46
C ASN A 156 -12.33 0.80 12.51
N CYS A 157 -12.62 0.65 11.22
CA CYS A 157 -11.70 0.93 10.13
C CYS A 157 -12.16 2.18 9.40
N PHE A 158 -11.25 3.13 9.18
CA PHE A 158 -11.49 4.33 8.41
C PHE A 158 -10.89 4.16 7.02
N HIS A 159 -11.67 4.38 5.97
CA HIS A 159 -11.21 4.26 4.59
C HIS A 159 -11.65 5.48 3.76
N ILE A 160 -10.80 5.87 2.82
CA ILE A 160 -11.06 6.96 1.87
C ILE A 160 -11.06 6.39 0.46
N ASP A 161 -12.20 6.52 -0.22
CA ASP A 161 -12.22 6.59 -1.68
C ASP A 161 -12.10 8.06 -2.09
N SER A 162 -11.00 8.43 -2.76
CA SER A 162 -10.71 9.84 -3.03
C SER A 162 -11.80 10.54 -3.85
N LEU A 163 -12.50 9.81 -4.73
CA LEU A 163 -13.55 10.41 -5.56
C LEU A 163 -14.94 10.37 -4.92
N ALA A 164 -15.06 9.79 -3.71
CA ALA A 164 -16.23 9.94 -2.85
C ALA A 164 -16.18 11.23 -2.02
N TYR A 165 -15.00 11.88 -1.91
CA TYR A 165 -14.80 13.11 -1.13
C TYR A 165 -15.24 12.99 0.33
N ALA A 166 -15.12 11.79 0.91
CA ALA A 166 -15.52 11.49 2.27
C ALA A 166 -14.54 10.53 2.94
N VAL A 167 -14.53 10.56 4.27
CA VAL A 167 -13.94 9.51 5.11
C VAL A 167 -15.06 8.62 5.57
N HIS A 168 -15.01 7.33 5.22
CA HIS A 168 -15.97 6.34 5.67
C HIS A 168 -15.43 5.60 6.90
N ALA A 169 -16.33 5.25 7.82
CA ALA A 169 -16.03 4.41 8.97
C ALA A 169 -16.83 3.11 8.86
N PHE A 170 -16.16 1.99 9.04
CA PHE A 170 -16.73 0.65 9.00
C PHE A 170 -16.52 -0.03 10.36
N SER A 171 -17.47 -0.87 10.77
CA SER A 171 -17.27 -1.74 11.93
C SER A 171 -16.19 -2.76 11.60
N TYR A 172 -15.12 -2.80 12.38
CA TYR A 172 -13.99 -3.70 12.17
C TYR A 172 -13.97 -4.79 13.25
N ASP A 173 -13.99 -6.05 12.81
CA ASP A 173 -13.78 -7.19 13.69
C ASP A 173 -12.29 -7.52 13.75
N VAL A 174 -11.65 -7.24 14.88
CA VAL A 174 -10.21 -7.49 15.08
C VAL A 174 -9.84 -8.97 14.96
N HIS A 175 -10.73 -9.89 15.31
CA HIS A 175 -10.48 -11.33 15.27
C HIS A 175 -10.57 -11.89 13.85
N THR A 176 -11.49 -11.39 13.04
CA THR A 176 -11.66 -11.89 11.66
C THR A 176 -11.01 -11.00 10.59
N GLY A 177 -10.73 -9.74 10.90
CA GLY A 177 -10.22 -8.76 9.93
C GLY A 177 -11.25 -8.31 8.90
N LYS A 178 -12.54 -8.44 9.21
CA LYS A 178 -13.62 -8.02 8.32
C LYS A 178 -14.05 -6.60 8.66
N ILE A 179 -14.44 -5.85 7.64
CA ILE A 179 -15.08 -4.53 7.74
C ILE A 179 -16.50 -4.57 7.18
#